data_AF-A0A0C9UI87-F1
#
_entry.id   AF-A0A0C9UI87-F1
#
_cell.length_a   1.000
_cell.length_b   1.000
_cell.length_c   1.000
_cell.angle_alpha   90.00
_cell.angle_beta   90.00
_cell.angle_gamma   90.00
#
_symmetry.space_group_name_H-M   'P 1'
#
loop_
_entity.id
_entity.type
_entity.pdbx_description
1 polymer ?
#
loop_
_entity_poly.entity_id
_entity_poly.type
_entity_poly.pdbx_seq_one_letter_code
_entity_poly.pdbx_strand_id
1 'polypeptide(L)'
;MASQSPRVFLDIHIGDEAAYAVSSSAYNRTLDLLKANYEIYGLPERPEELNEEQREILADLNRDKSNPLQFNPPTPLLAGRLTFTLDPSPGLTKTRNNFISLCKGDKGSCKNAPNKALHYLGSPVHRIIKGFVAQGGDITRGDGAGGE
;
A
#
# COMPACT_ATOMS: atom_id res chain seq x y z
N MET A 1 -6.03 36.34 6.76
CA MET A 1 -5.48 34.99 7.05
C MET A 1 -5.67 34.16 5.79
N ALA A 2 -4.59 33.78 5.10
CA ALA A 2 -4.70 32.98 3.89
C ALA A 2 -5.30 31.61 4.26
N SER A 3 -6.56 31.40 3.89
CA SER A 3 -7.21 30.09 3.97
C SER A 3 -6.36 29.11 3.17
N GLN A 4 -5.62 28.23 3.85
CA GLN A 4 -4.96 27.12 3.18
C GLN A 4 -6.06 26.29 2.54
N SER A 5 -6.11 26.30 1.20
CA SER A 5 -7.04 25.45 0.46
C SER A 5 -6.85 24.00 0.91
N PRO A 6 -7.92 23.23 1.14
CA PRO A 6 -7.81 21.86 1.59
C PRO A 6 -7.01 21.05 0.58
N ARG A 7 -5.81 20.62 0.98
CA ARG A 7 -4.99 19.69 0.21
C ARG A 7 -5.45 18.28 0.55
N VAL A 8 -5.94 17.57 -0.45
CA VAL A 8 -6.20 16.12 -0.35
C VAL A 8 -5.12 15.38 -1.13
N PHE A 9 -4.88 14.13 -0.74
CA PHE A 9 -3.87 13.31 -1.39
C PHE A 9 -4.39 11.89 -1.58
N LEU A 10 -3.76 11.18 -2.52
CA LEU A 10 -3.93 9.74 -2.73
C LEU A 10 -2.55 9.09 -2.73
N ASP A 11 -2.38 8.05 -1.93
CA ASP A 11 -1.19 7.20 -1.98
C ASP A 11 -1.41 6.11 -3.03
N ILE A 12 -0.52 6.09 -4.02
CA ILE A 12 -0.58 5.16 -5.13
C ILE A 12 0.30 3.97 -4.82
N HIS A 13 -0.32 2.79 -4.82
CA HIS A 13 0.36 1.53 -4.63
C HIS A 13 0.44 0.79 -5.97
N ILE A 14 1.61 0.24 -6.29
CA ILE A 14 1.88 -0.50 -7.53
C ILE A 14 2.61 -1.78 -7.16
N GLY A 15 2.12 -2.90 -7.68
CA GLY A 15 2.73 -4.22 -7.48
C GLY A 15 1.68 -5.28 -7.20
N ASP A 16 2.16 -6.49 -6.93
CA ASP A 16 1.33 -7.63 -6.54
C ASP A 16 1.26 -7.70 -5.01
N GLU A 17 0.05 -7.46 -4.47
CA GLU A 17 -0.20 -7.47 -3.03
C GLU A 17 0.00 -8.85 -2.40
N ALA A 18 -0.38 -9.92 -3.11
CA ALA A 18 -0.22 -11.29 -2.62
C ALA A 18 1.26 -11.68 -2.58
N ALA A 19 2.01 -11.38 -3.64
CA ALA A 19 3.45 -11.61 -3.67
C ALA A 19 4.18 -10.78 -2.58
N TYR A 20 3.79 -9.52 -2.39
CA TYR A 20 4.31 -8.69 -1.31
C TYR A 20 4.01 -9.26 0.07
N ALA A 21 2.80 -9.77 0.31
CA ALA A 21 2.42 -10.38 1.57
C ALA A 21 3.24 -11.64 1.88
N VAL A 22 3.45 -12.50 0.88
CA VAL A 22 4.30 -13.70 1.00
C VAL A 22 5.74 -13.30 1.33
N SER A 23 6.30 -12.34 0.58
CA SER A 23 7.67 -11.85 0.76
C SER A 23 7.85 -11.18 2.13
N SER A 24 6.90 -10.35 2.55
CA SER A 24 6.88 -9.70 3.87
C SER A 24 6.80 -10.71 5.00
N SER A 25 5.97 -11.74 4.86
CA SER A 25 5.90 -12.83 5.83
C SER A 25 7.23 -13.57 5.94
N ALA A 26 7.89 -13.90 4.82
CA ALA A 26 9.20 -14.54 4.83
C ALA A 26 10.29 -13.68 5.47
N TYR A 27 10.29 -12.38 5.18
CA TYR A 27 11.23 -11.44 5.78
C TYR A 27 11.00 -11.28 7.29
N ASN A 28 9.74 -11.15 7.73
CA ASN A 28 9.41 -11.07 9.16
C ASN A 28 9.83 -12.33 9.94
N ARG A 29 9.64 -13.53 9.35
CA ARG A 29 10.14 -14.78 9.96
C ARG A 29 11.66 -14.77 10.12
N THR A 30 12.38 -14.18 9.17
CA THR A 30 13.83 -14.02 9.23
C THR A 30 14.23 -13.07 10.36
N LEU A 31 13.52 -11.95 10.51
CA LEU A 31 13.70 -11.02 11.63
C LEU A 31 13.45 -11.69 12.99
N ASP A 32 12.37 -12.45 13.11
CA ASP A 32 12.03 -13.13 14.37
C ASP A 32 13.08 -14.17 14.74
N LEU A 33 13.57 -14.93 13.76
CA LEU A 33 14.65 -15.89 13.98
C LEU A 33 15.97 -15.20 14.34
N LEU A 34 16.30 -14.10 13.67
CA LEU A 34 17.49 -13.30 13.97
C LEU A 34 17.44 -12.74 15.39
N LYS A 35 16.31 -12.13 15.77
CA LYS A 35 16.08 -11.60 17.13
C LYS A 35 16.21 -12.67 18.22
N ALA A 36 15.83 -13.91 17.94
CA ALA A 36 15.95 -15.00 18.90
C ALA A 36 17.39 -15.52 19.06
N ASN A 37 18.30 -15.22 18.12
CA ASN A 37 19.61 -15.86 18.02
C ASN A 37 20.79 -14.87 17.94
N TYR A 38 20.55 -13.57 17.80
CA TYR A 38 21.62 -12.60 17.52
C TYR A 38 22.70 -12.54 18.62
N GLU A 39 22.32 -12.61 19.90
CA GLU A 39 23.30 -12.60 21.00
C GLU A 39 24.10 -13.90 21.09
N ILE A 40 23.45 -15.04 20.79
CA ILE A 40 24.05 -16.38 20.93
C ILE A 40 25.15 -16.60 19.90
N TYR A 41 24.91 -16.16 18.66
CA TYR A 41 25.81 -16.38 17.53
C TYR A 41 26.54 -15.11 17.07
N GLY A 42 26.40 -14.00 17.81
CA GLY A 42 27.03 -12.72 17.46
C GLY A 42 26.56 -12.18 16.10
N LEU A 43 25.27 -12.32 15.79
CA LEU A 43 24.70 -11.89 14.51
C LEU A 43 24.35 -10.38 14.55
N PRO A 44 24.40 -9.69 13.41
CA PRO A 44 23.85 -8.34 13.26
C PRO A 44 22.35 -8.27 13.60
N GLU A 45 21.83 -7.07 13.87
CA GLU A 45 20.41 -6.85 14.16
C GLU A 45 19.52 -6.89 12.91
N ARG A 46 20.12 -6.69 11.74
CA ARG A 46 19.41 -6.56 10.46
C ARG A 46 19.78 -7.69 9.49
N PRO A 47 18.79 -8.34 8.83
CA PRO A 47 19.06 -9.41 7.89
C PRO A 47 19.95 -9.01 6.70
N GLU A 48 19.93 -7.73 6.31
CA GLU A 48 20.75 -7.24 5.20
C GLU A 48 22.24 -7.17 5.54
N GLU A 49 22.58 -7.08 6.82
CA GLU A 49 23.96 -6.96 7.32
C GLU A 49 24.65 -8.32 7.49
N LEU A 50 23.89 -9.41 7.40
CA LEU A 50 24.43 -10.76 7.50
C LEU A 50 25.35 -11.06 6.31
N ASN A 51 26.54 -11.59 6.61
CA ASN A 51 27.41 -12.19 5.60
C ASN A 51 26.89 -13.58 5.18
N GLU A 52 27.57 -14.24 4.23
CA GLU A 52 27.14 -15.53 3.69
C GLU A 52 27.12 -16.63 4.75
N GLU A 53 28.17 -16.75 5.57
CA GLU A 53 28.26 -17.73 6.66
C GLU A 53 27.13 -17.57 7.70
N GLN A 54 26.82 -16.32 8.07
CA GLN A 54 25.76 -16.01 9.02
C GLN A 54 24.36 -16.30 8.46
N ARG A 55 24.17 -16.14 7.15
CA ARG A 55 22.92 -16.52 6.47
C ARG A 55 22.74 -18.04 6.47
N GLU A 56 23.82 -18.81 6.28
CA GLU A 56 23.78 -20.26 6.36
C GLU A 56 23.42 -20.74 7.78
N ILE A 57 24.02 -20.15 8.82
CA ILE A 57 23.66 -20.45 10.22
C ILE A 57 22.16 -20.25 10.45
N LEU A 58 21.59 -19.12 10.02
CA LEU A 58 20.16 -18.86 10.15
C LEU A 58 19.31 -19.81 9.30
N ALA A 59 19.75 -20.14 8.09
CA ALA A 59 19.07 -21.12 7.25
C ALA A 59 19.02 -22.49 7.93
N ASP A 60 20.08 -22.90 8.62
CA ASP A 60 20.14 -24.16 9.37
C ASP A 60 19.24 -24.13 10.60
N LEU A 61 19.20 -23.01 11.33
CA LEU A 61 18.30 -22.79 12.46
C LEU A 61 16.82 -22.75 12.05
N ASN A 62 16.51 -22.47 10.77
CA ASN A 62 15.14 -22.55 10.26
C ASN A 62 14.65 -24.00 10.24
N ARG A 63 13.76 -24.32 11.19
CA ARG A 63 13.14 -25.64 11.33
C ARG A 63 12.15 -25.97 10.22
N ASP A 64 11.53 -24.95 9.61
CA ASP A 64 10.56 -25.13 8.54
C ASP A 64 11.21 -24.85 7.18
N LYS A 65 11.79 -25.90 6.61
CA LYS A 65 12.46 -25.83 5.30
C LYS A 65 11.48 -25.63 4.13
N SER A 66 10.17 -25.84 4.33
CA SER A 66 9.16 -25.59 3.30
C SER A 66 8.91 -24.10 3.07
N ASN A 67 9.24 -23.27 4.07
CA ASN A 67 9.10 -21.83 4.03
C ASN A 67 10.49 -21.17 4.13
N PRO A 68 11.17 -20.92 3.00
CA PRO A 68 12.50 -20.34 3.01
C PRO A 68 12.52 -18.95 3.67
N LEU A 69 13.69 -18.61 4.23
CA LEU A 69 13.96 -17.29 4.79
C LEU A 69 14.18 -16.27 3.67
N GLN A 70 13.89 -15.01 3.98
CA GLN A 70 14.15 -13.89 3.09
C GLN A 70 14.95 -12.82 3.82
N PHE A 71 16.12 -12.50 3.28
CA PHE A 71 17.08 -11.61 3.93
C PHE A 71 17.03 -10.18 3.38
N ASN A 72 16.43 -9.98 2.21
CA ASN A 72 16.25 -8.65 1.64
C ASN A 72 14.83 -8.17 1.95
N PRO A 73 14.66 -6.89 2.33
CA PRO A 73 13.35 -6.36 2.64
C PRO A 73 12.47 -6.40 1.39
N PRO A 74 11.16 -6.68 1.54
CA PRO A 74 10.23 -6.69 0.41
C PRO A 74 10.18 -5.29 -0.22
N THR A 75 10.10 -5.23 -1.54
CA THR A 75 9.94 -3.95 -2.25
C THR A 75 8.62 -3.30 -1.82
N PRO A 76 8.64 -2.07 -1.27
CA PRO A 76 7.41 -1.40 -0.85
C PRO A 76 6.44 -1.23 -2.01
N LEU A 77 5.16 -1.50 -1.78
CA LEU A 77 4.12 -1.28 -2.78
C LEU A 77 3.82 0.21 -3.00
N LEU A 78 4.11 1.07 -2.03
CA LEU A 78 3.89 2.51 -2.14
C LEU A 78 4.80 3.09 -3.22
N ALA A 79 4.22 3.41 -4.38
CA ALA A 79 4.93 4.02 -5.50
C ALA A 79 5.08 5.52 -5.32
N GLY A 80 4.16 6.17 -4.62
CA GLY A 80 4.25 7.58 -4.29
C GLY A 80 2.92 8.23 -3.93
N ARG A 81 2.96 9.51 -3.59
CA ARG A 81 1.80 10.31 -3.18
C ARG A 81 1.44 11.33 -4.25
N LEU A 82 0.17 11.32 -4.68
CA LEU A 82 -0.41 12.38 -5.48
C LEU A 82 -1.10 13.38 -4.56
N THR A 83 -0.71 14.65 -4.62
CA THR A 83 -1.37 15.73 -3.88
C THR A 83 -2.20 16.58 -4.84
N PHE A 84 -3.44 16.84 -4.49
CA PHE A 84 -4.38 17.59 -5.31
C PHE A 84 -4.65 18.97 -4.71
N THR A 85 -4.52 19.99 -5.56
CA THR A 85 -5.08 21.32 -5.28
C THR A 85 -6.41 21.41 -5.99
N LEU A 86 -7.49 21.67 -5.23
CA LEU A 86 -8.84 21.72 -5.77
C LEU A 86 -9.24 23.16 -6.07
N ASP A 87 -9.92 23.36 -7.19
CA ASP A 87 -10.40 24.69 -7.61
C ASP A 87 -11.39 25.27 -6.57
N PRO A 88 -11.14 26.48 -6.04
CA PRO A 88 -11.98 27.08 -5.02
C PRO A 88 -13.29 27.66 -5.58
N SER A 89 -13.45 27.75 -6.91
CA SER A 89 -14.58 28.41 -7.58
C SER A 89 -15.94 27.97 -7.03
N PRO A 90 -16.85 28.92 -6.71
CA PRO A 90 -18.13 28.60 -6.08
C PRO A 90 -18.96 27.54 -6.84
N GLY A 91 -18.93 27.57 -8.18
CA GLY A 91 -19.64 26.63 -9.03
C GLY A 91 -19.21 25.16 -8.88
N LEU A 92 -18.02 24.90 -8.33
CA LEU A 92 -17.47 23.55 -8.17
C LEU A 92 -17.61 22.99 -6.76
N THR A 93 -18.35 23.68 -5.87
CA THR A 93 -18.46 23.31 -4.46
C THR A 93 -18.94 21.87 -4.26
N LYS A 94 -19.95 21.42 -5.02
CA LYS A 94 -20.47 20.04 -4.92
C LYS A 94 -19.41 19.01 -5.34
N THR A 95 -18.77 19.22 -6.49
CA THR A 95 -17.72 18.34 -7.02
C THR A 95 -16.53 18.23 -6.07
N ARG A 96 -16.06 19.37 -5.55
CA ARG A 96 -14.97 19.43 -4.58
C ARG A 96 -15.31 18.67 -3.31
N ASN A 97 -16.47 18.93 -2.74
CA ASN A 97 -16.89 18.26 -1.50
C ASN A 97 -17.07 16.75 -1.71
N ASN A 98 -17.57 16.33 -2.87
CA ASN A 98 -17.67 14.91 -3.23
C ASN A 98 -16.28 14.26 -3.26
N PHE A 99 -15.34 14.85 -4.00
CA PHE A 99 -13.97 14.33 -4.11
C PHE A 99 -13.26 14.26 -2.75
N ILE A 100 -13.38 15.31 -1.92
CA ILE A 100 -12.82 15.33 -0.55
C ILE A 100 -13.44 14.21 0.31
N SER A 101 -14.75 14.04 0.24
CA SER A 101 -15.45 13.02 1.05
C SER A 101 -15.02 11.61 0.64
N LEU A 102 -14.90 11.34 -0.66
CA LEU A 102 -14.39 10.08 -1.19
C LEU A 102 -12.91 9.86 -0.87
N CYS A 103 -12.09 10.90 -0.74
CA CYS A 103 -10.72 10.76 -0.24
C CYS A 103 -10.65 10.42 1.26
N LYS A 104 -11.64 10.88 2.05
CA LYS A 104 -11.69 10.64 3.50
C LYS A 104 -12.39 9.33 3.88
N GLY A 105 -13.33 8.88 3.06
CA GLY A 105 -14.21 7.76 3.40
C GLY A 105 -15.25 8.11 4.47
N ASP A 106 -15.62 9.39 4.63
CA ASP A 106 -16.42 9.88 5.77
C ASP A 106 -17.95 9.80 5.56
N LYS A 107 -18.40 9.16 4.47
CA LYS A 107 -19.82 9.05 4.09
C LYS A 107 -20.43 7.66 4.26
N GLY A 108 -19.69 6.70 4.82
CA GLY A 108 -20.18 5.35 5.07
C GLY A 108 -20.19 4.48 3.80
N SER A 109 -21.25 3.70 3.61
CA SER A 109 -21.38 2.73 2.51
C SER A 109 -22.14 3.29 1.29
N CYS A 110 -21.87 2.73 0.11
CA CYS A 110 -22.62 3.00 -1.11
C CYS A 110 -24.06 2.49 -0.95
N LYS A 111 -25.04 3.23 -1.49
CA LYS A 111 -26.45 2.83 -1.49
C LYS A 111 -26.69 1.61 -2.37
N ASN A 112 -26.06 1.56 -3.54
CA ASN A 112 -26.26 0.49 -4.52
C ASN A 112 -25.34 -0.73 -4.30
N ALA A 113 -24.34 -0.59 -3.42
CA ALA A 113 -23.41 -1.66 -3.05
C ALA A 113 -23.07 -1.54 -1.55
N PRO A 114 -23.93 -2.04 -0.64
CA PRO A 114 -23.79 -1.82 0.81
C PRO A 114 -22.49 -2.35 1.42
N ASN A 115 -21.85 -3.32 0.77
CA ASN A 115 -20.55 -3.89 1.14
C ASN A 115 -19.35 -3.06 0.66
N LYS A 116 -19.58 -1.94 -0.04
CA LYS A 116 -18.55 -1.03 -0.54
C LYS A 116 -18.65 0.30 0.16
N ALA A 117 -17.52 0.82 0.65
CA ALA A 117 -17.46 2.14 1.25
C ALA A 117 -17.44 3.24 0.18
N LEU A 118 -18.00 4.41 0.50
CA LEU A 118 -17.83 5.64 -0.26
C LEU A 118 -16.42 6.21 -0.04
N HIS A 119 -15.41 5.49 -0.53
CA HIS A 119 -13.99 5.74 -0.28
C HIS A 119 -13.13 5.28 -1.46
N TYR A 120 -12.17 6.10 -1.88
CA TYR A 120 -11.18 5.72 -2.90
C TYR A 120 -10.14 4.70 -2.42
N LEU A 121 -9.97 4.49 -1.11
CA LEU A 121 -9.01 3.50 -0.60
C LEU A 121 -9.39 2.10 -1.10
N GLY A 122 -8.42 1.44 -1.74
CA GLY A 122 -8.62 0.13 -2.38
C GLY A 122 -9.28 0.18 -3.76
N SER A 123 -9.66 1.35 -4.26
CA SER A 123 -10.16 1.51 -5.64
C SER A 123 -8.99 1.51 -6.63
N PRO A 124 -9.04 0.69 -7.70
CA PRO A 124 -7.96 0.61 -8.67
C PRO A 124 -7.97 1.78 -9.65
N VAL A 125 -6.78 2.13 -10.14
CA VAL A 125 -6.63 2.86 -11.41
C VAL A 125 -6.84 1.87 -12.55
N HIS A 126 -8.09 1.67 -12.93
CA HIS A 126 -8.50 0.60 -13.84
C HIS A 126 -8.20 0.87 -15.31
N ARG A 127 -7.87 2.11 -15.69
CA ARG A 127 -7.58 2.47 -17.09
C ARG A 127 -6.38 3.39 -17.19
N ILE A 128 -5.32 2.92 -17.84
CA ILE A 128 -4.09 3.69 -18.07
C ILE A 128 -3.77 3.70 -19.56
N ILE A 129 -3.72 4.90 -20.14
CA ILE A 129 -3.30 5.14 -21.52
C ILE A 129 -2.08 6.04 -21.49
N LYS A 130 -0.92 5.48 -21.87
CA LYS A 130 0.35 6.18 -21.88
C LYS A 130 0.27 7.43 -22.76
N GLY A 131 0.76 8.56 -22.22
CA GLY A 131 0.72 9.85 -22.90
C GLY A 131 -0.64 10.54 -22.90
N PHE A 132 -1.65 9.98 -22.23
CA PHE A 132 -2.98 10.56 -22.19
C PHE A 132 -3.56 10.64 -20.77
N VAL A 133 -3.94 9.50 -20.17
CA VAL A 133 -4.72 9.52 -18.93
C VAL A 133 -4.52 8.27 -18.08
N ALA A 134 -4.53 8.46 -16.76
CA ALA A 134 -4.76 7.43 -15.76
C ALA A 134 -6.11 7.72 -15.10
N GLN A 135 -7.03 6.75 -15.15
CA GLN A 135 -8.40 6.88 -14.69
C GLN A 135 -8.70 5.81 -13.64
N GLY A 136 -9.28 6.26 -12.53
CA GLY A 136 -9.74 5.44 -11.41
C GLY A 136 -11.07 5.98 -10.88
N GLY A 137 -11.36 5.73 -9.61
CA GLY A 137 -12.54 6.27 -8.93
C GLY A 137 -13.79 5.39 -9.05
N ASP A 138 -13.69 4.25 -9.72
CA ASP A 138 -14.70 3.19 -9.62
C ASP A 138 -14.49 2.43 -8.31
N ILE A 139 -15.25 2.82 -7.28
CA ILE A 139 -15.16 2.28 -5.93
C ILE A 139 -15.98 1.00 -5.71
N THR A 140 -16.84 0.63 -6.67
CA THR A 140 -17.74 -0.53 -6.52
C THR A 140 -17.29 -1.74 -7.33
N ARG A 141 -16.94 -1.55 -8.60
CA ARG A 141 -16.61 -2.63 -9.54
C ARG A 141 -15.14 -2.65 -9.94
N GLY A 142 -14.51 -1.48 -10.01
CA GLY A 142 -13.12 -1.34 -10.40
C GLY A 142 -12.85 -1.60 -11.89
N ASP A 143 -13.87 -1.56 -12.75
CA ASP A 143 -13.77 -1.78 -14.20
C ASP A 143 -14.17 -0.55 -15.03
N GLY A 144 -14.63 0.52 -14.37
CA GLY A 144 -15.07 1.77 -14.98
C GLY A 144 -16.59 1.84 -15.19
N ALA A 145 -17.35 0.78 -14.88
CA ALA A 145 -18.80 0.75 -14.98
C ALA A 145 -19.51 0.91 -13.62
N GLY A 146 -18.76 1.12 -12.53
CA GLY A 146 -19.26 1.34 -11.18
C GLY A 146 -19.07 2.77 -10.66
N GLY A 147 -19.08 2.89 -9.34
CA GLY A 147 -19.11 4.16 -8.61
C GLY A 147 -20.52 4.59 -8.18
N GLU A 148 -20.55 5.61 -7.31
CA GLU A 148 -21.75 6.28 -6.81
C GLU A 148 -21.47 7.77 -6.56
#